data_AF-A0AAN2C8N3-F1
#
_entry.id   AF-A0AAN2C8N3-F1
#
_cell.length_a   1.000
_cell.length_b   1.000
_cell.length_c   1.000
_cell.angle_alpha   90.00
_cell.angle_beta   90.00
_cell.angle_gamma   90.00
#
_symmetry.space_group_name_H-M   'P 1'
#
loop_
_entity.id
_entity.type
_entity.pdbx_description
1 polymer ?
#
loop_
_entity_poly.entity_id
_entity_poly.type
_entity_poly.pdbx_seq_one_letter_code
_entity_poly.pdbx_strand_id
1 'polypeptide(L)'
;MDFLNKALDQAKALQQIAAEAMQKSYEQAQPLVAQGVKQAQELQKTLVEQAPHVTATAQEQYNAALEHAGTFIATGKTVLEAGTSAASQHLATFADQAKKAADATLSAVNSAKPKPPGES
;
A
#
# COMPACT_ATOMS: atom_id res chain seq x y z
N MET A 1 -9.00 -12.66 12.68
CA MET A 1 -9.12 -11.21 12.42
C MET A 1 -7.76 -10.52 12.26
N ASP A 2 -6.66 -11.24 12.53
CA ASP A 2 -5.30 -10.69 12.54
C ASP A 2 -4.77 -10.23 11.18
N PHE A 3 -5.16 -10.91 10.09
CA PHE A 3 -4.74 -10.54 8.73
C PHE A 3 -5.26 -9.16 8.31
N LEU A 4 -6.57 -8.92 8.43
CA LEU A 4 -7.19 -7.67 8.01
C LEU A 4 -6.62 -6.48 8.80
N ASN A 5 -6.35 -6.68 10.09
CA ASN A 5 -5.66 -5.69 10.91
C ASN A 5 -4.21 -5.49 10.48
N LYS A 6 -3.47 -6.55 10.14
CA LYS A 6 -2.08 -6.45 9.67
C LYS A 6 -1.98 -5.76 8.30
N ALA A 7 -2.85 -6.10 7.36
CA ALA A 7 -2.92 -5.46 6.06
C ALA A 7 -3.28 -3.96 6.20
N LEU A 8 -4.23 -3.63 7.09
CA LEU A 8 -4.57 -2.24 7.42
C LEU A 8 -3.41 -1.47 8.05
N ASP A 9 -2.67 -2.10 8.96
CA ASP A 9 -1.52 -1.50 9.62
C ASP A 9 -0.41 -1.21 8.59
N GLN A 10 -0.08 -2.19 7.75
CA GLN A 10 0.88 -2.04 6.66
C GLN A 10 0.45 -0.98 5.65
N ALA A 11 -0.83 -0.96 5.26
CA ALA A 11 -1.43 0.09 4.42
C ALA A 11 -1.27 1.49 5.03
N LYS A 12 -1.57 1.66 6.32
CA LYS A 12 -1.38 2.93 7.01
C LYS A 12 0.09 3.34 7.07
N ALA A 13 0.97 2.40 7.37
CA ALA A 13 2.42 2.63 7.39
C ALA A 13 2.91 3.10 6.01
N LEU A 14 2.45 2.48 4.93
CA LEU A 14 2.76 2.92 3.57
C LEU A 14 2.34 4.36 3.30
N GLN A 15 1.11 4.72 3.68
CA GLN A 15 0.60 6.07 3.49
C GLN A 15 1.38 7.11 4.31
N GLN A 16 1.79 6.77 5.55
CA GLN A 16 2.61 7.64 6.38
C GLN A 16 4.00 7.83 5.80
N ILE A 17 4.68 6.74 5.46
CA ILE A 17 6.02 6.76 4.86
C ILE A 17 6.04 7.59 3.57
N ALA A 18 5.03 7.40 2.71
CA ALA A 18 4.85 8.18 1.50
C ALA A 18 4.69 9.68 1.78
N ALA A 19 3.83 10.05 2.74
CA ALA A 19 3.60 11.45 3.10
C ALA A 19 4.88 12.09 3.67
N GLU A 20 5.60 11.37 4.54
CA GLU A 20 6.87 11.84 5.10
C GLU A 20 7.95 11.95 4.01
N ALA A 21 8.03 10.99 3.09
CA ALA A 21 8.99 11.02 1.99
C ALA A 21 8.75 12.21 1.05
N MET A 22 7.50 12.62 0.83
CA MET A 22 7.19 13.82 0.03
C MET A 22 7.53 15.14 0.74
N GLN A 23 7.46 15.17 2.07
CA GLN A 23 7.79 16.37 2.84
C GLN A 23 9.30 16.56 3.06
N LYS A 24 10.10 15.53 2.79
CA LYS A 24 11.55 15.54 2.98
C LYS A 24 12.30 15.69 1.66
N SER A 25 13.53 16.21 1.75
CA SER A 25 14.46 16.23 0.61
C SER A 25 14.82 14.81 0.19
N TYR A 26 15.21 14.61 -1.08
CA TYR A 26 15.51 13.29 -1.63
C TYR A 26 16.43 12.42 -0.75
N GLU A 27 17.54 12.99 -0.26
CA GLU A 27 18.51 12.27 0.58
C GLU A 27 17.90 11.78 1.91
N GLN A 28 16.93 12.52 2.44
CA GLN A 28 16.18 12.14 3.64
C GLN A 28 14.99 11.23 3.32
N ALA A 29 14.46 11.31 2.10
CA ALA A 29 13.36 10.49 1.62
C ALA A 29 13.84 9.08 1.22
N GLN A 30 15.08 8.91 0.74
CA GLN A 30 15.63 7.59 0.38
C GLN A 30 15.42 6.50 1.45
N PRO A 31 15.79 6.68 2.72
CA PRO A 31 15.57 5.65 3.74
C PRO A 31 14.09 5.38 3.98
N LEU A 32 13.23 6.40 3.90
CA LEU A 32 11.78 6.26 4.01
C LEU A 32 11.23 5.45 2.84
N VAL A 33 11.64 5.77 1.61
CA VAL A 33 11.24 5.04 0.41
C VAL A 33 11.65 3.58 0.50
N ALA A 34 12.88 3.30 0.92
CA ALA A 34 13.36 1.92 1.12
C ALA A 34 12.53 1.17 2.18
N GLN A 35 12.17 1.83 3.28
CA GLN A 35 11.29 1.28 4.31
C GLN A 35 9.88 1.03 3.76
N GLY A 36 9.35 1.97 2.98
CA GLY A 36 8.06 1.84 2.32
C GLY A 36 8.05 0.64 1.39
N VAL A 37 9.07 0.51 0.53
CA VAL A 37 9.18 -0.63 -0.40
C VAL A 37 9.17 -1.96 0.36
N LYS A 38 9.87 -2.06 1.49
CA LYS A 38 9.80 -3.25 2.35
C LYS A 38 8.38 -3.50 2.88
N GLN A 39 7.72 -2.49 3.42
CA GLN A 39 6.35 -2.61 3.93
C GLN A 39 5.36 -3.02 2.83
N ALA A 40 5.54 -2.52 1.61
CA ALA A 40 4.68 -2.87 0.49
C ALA A 40 4.92 -4.30 0.02
N GLN A 41 6.16 -4.80 0.08
CA GLN A 41 6.46 -6.21 -0.18
C GLN A 41 5.82 -7.12 0.87
N GLU A 42 5.85 -6.71 2.14
CA GLU A 42 5.17 -7.44 3.21
C GLU A 42 3.65 -7.42 3.03
N LEU A 43 3.07 -6.27 2.66
CA LEU A 43 1.65 -6.15 2.33
C LEU A 43 1.30 -7.04 1.13
N GLN A 44 2.05 -6.98 0.04
CA GLN A 44 1.83 -7.80 -1.15
C GLN A 44 1.89 -9.28 -0.80
N LYS A 45 2.87 -9.72 -0.01
CA LYS A 45 2.97 -11.10 0.45
C LYS A 45 1.76 -11.50 1.28
N THR A 46 1.41 -10.66 2.25
CA THR A 46 0.28 -10.87 3.15
C THR A 46 -1.03 -10.96 2.36
N LEU A 47 -1.18 -10.12 1.33
CA LEU A 47 -2.29 -10.18 0.38
C LEU A 47 -2.25 -11.50 -0.41
N VAL A 48 -1.17 -11.85 -1.10
CA VAL A 48 -1.10 -13.11 -1.88
C VAL A 48 -1.41 -14.36 -1.04
N GLU A 49 -0.92 -14.42 0.20
CA GLU A 49 -1.18 -15.55 1.11
C GLU A 49 -2.66 -15.68 1.49
N GLN A 50 -3.41 -14.58 1.50
CA GLN A 50 -4.80 -14.54 1.93
C GLN A 50 -5.79 -14.42 0.77
N ALA A 51 -5.31 -14.21 -0.47
CA ALA A 51 -6.10 -14.28 -1.69
C ALA A 51 -7.11 -15.46 -1.76
N PRO A 52 -6.77 -16.71 -1.38
CA PRO A 52 -7.75 -17.81 -1.40
C PRO A 52 -8.85 -17.72 -0.34
N HIS A 53 -8.70 -16.87 0.68
CA HIS A 53 -9.66 -16.65 1.76
C HIS A 53 -10.49 -15.38 1.58
N VAL A 54 -10.25 -14.62 0.51
CA VAL A 54 -10.95 -13.38 0.20
C VAL A 54 -12.32 -13.70 -0.39
N THR A 55 -13.36 -13.00 0.10
CA THR A 55 -14.71 -13.12 -0.45
C THR A 55 -14.77 -12.49 -1.85
N ALA A 56 -15.67 -12.98 -2.71
CA ALA A 56 -15.86 -12.40 -4.05
C ALA A 56 -16.11 -10.88 -4.00
N THR A 57 -16.79 -10.40 -2.97
CA THR A 57 -17.09 -8.98 -2.73
C THR A 57 -15.86 -8.13 -2.41
N ALA A 58 -14.81 -8.72 -1.85
CA ALA A 58 -13.55 -8.04 -1.53
C ALA A 58 -12.46 -8.29 -2.57
N GLN A 59 -12.67 -9.21 -3.52
CA GLN A 59 -11.66 -9.67 -4.46
C GLN A 59 -11.16 -8.57 -5.42
N GLU A 60 -12.05 -7.69 -5.89
CA GLU A 60 -11.66 -6.55 -6.73
C GLU A 60 -10.74 -5.58 -5.97
N GLN A 61 -11.12 -5.23 -4.74
CA GLN A 61 -10.34 -4.35 -3.88
C GLN A 61 -9.00 -4.97 -3.48
N TYR A 62 -8.98 -6.29 -3.36
CA TYR A 62 -7.79 -7.05 -3.08
C TYR A 62 -6.79 -7.04 -4.24
N ASN A 63 -7.29 -7.24 -5.46
CA ASN A 63 -6.48 -7.14 -6.67
C ASN A 63 -5.97 -5.71 -6.88
N ALA A 64 -6.79 -4.69 -6.61
CA ALA A 64 -6.37 -3.30 -6.63
C ALA A 64 -5.27 -3.02 -5.59
N ALA A 65 -5.41 -3.53 -4.36
CA ALA A 65 -4.38 -3.40 -3.33
C ALA A 65 -3.06 -4.06 -3.76
N LEU A 66 -3.10 -5.24 -4.38
CA LEU A 66 -1.93 -5.93 -4.93
C LEU A 66 -1.28 -5.13 -6.07
N GLU A 67 -2.07 -4.59 -6.99
CA GLU A 67 -1.60 -3.80 -8.12
C GLU A 67 -0.92 -2.51 -7.64
N HIS A 68 -1.57 -1.78 -6.74
CA HIS A 68 -1.02 -0.54 -6.18
C HIS A 68 0.23 -0.81 -5.33
N ALA A 69 0.25 -1.89 -4.53
CA ALA A 69 1.46 -2.29 -3.80
C ALA A 69 2.61 -2.64 -4.75
N GLY A 70 2.34 -3.36 -5.85
CA GLY A 70 3.34 -3.67 -6.88
C GLY A 70 3.88 -2.41 -7.56
N THR A 71 2.98 -1.49 -7.95
CA THR A 71 3.35 -0.22 -8.59
C THR A 71 4.15 0.67 -7.64
N PHE A 72 3.77 0.70 -6.36
CA PHE A 72 4.50 1.39 -5.30
C PHE A 72 5.92 0.83 -5.13
N ILE A 73 6.09 -0.49 -5.09
CA ILE A 73 7.40 -1.14 -5.01
C ILE A 73 8.26 -0.78 -6.22
N ALA A 74 7.70 -0.88 -7.42
CA ALA A 74 8.41 -0.54 -8.65
C ALA A 74 8.86 0.93 -8.65
N THR A 75 7.94 1.84 -8.30
CA THR A 75 8.24 3.27 -8.24
C THR A 75 9.26 3.59 -7.17
N GLY A 76 9.16 2.98 -5.98
CA GLY A 76 10.11 3.19 -4.90
C GLY A 76 11.51 2.72 -5.25
N LYS A 77 11.63 1.59 -5.95
CA LYS A 77 12.92 1.16 -6.53
C LYS A 77 13.45 2.18 -7.53
N THR A 78 12.60 2.66 -8.44
CA THR A 78 12.99 3.72 -9.38
C THR A 78 13.43 4.99 -8.65
N VAL A 79 12.79 5.41 -7.55
CA VAL A 79 13.26 6.56 -6.73
C VAL A 79 14.65 6.29 -6.13
N LEU A 80 14.89 5.07 -5.65
CA LEU A 80 16.18 4.69 -5.05
C LEU A 80 17.30 4.59 -6.09
N GLU A 81 16.98 4.18 -7.31
CA GLU A 81 17.92 4.02 -8.42
C GLU A 81 18.11 5.32 -9.23
N ALA A 82 17.05 6.11 -9.40
CA ALA A 82 17.08 7.38 -10.09
C ALA A 82 17.59 8.45 -9.11
N GLY A 83 18.74 9.05 -9.40
CA GLY A 83 19.30 10.13 -8.59
C GLY A 83 18.36 11.34 -8.40
N THR A 84 18.83 12.31 -7.62
CA THR A 84 18.08 13.48 -7.11
C THR A 84 17.14 14.18 -8.09
N SER A 85 17.48 14.29 -9.38
CA SER A 85 16.69 15.06 -10.36
C SER A 85 15.40 14.39 -10.83
N ALA A 86 15.39 13.06 -11.01
CA ALA A 86 14.19 12.33 -11.45
C ALA A 86 13.36 11.79 -10.27
N ALA A 87 13.99 11.66 -9.11
CA ALA A 87 13.39 11.11 -7.91
C ALA A 87 12.16 11.88 -7.42
N SER A 88 12.12 13.21 -7.55
CA SER A 88 10.98 14.02 -7.09
C SER A 88 9.68 13.69 -7.82
N GLN A 89 9.75 13.40 -9.12
CA GLN A 89 8.57 12.98 -9.90
C GLN A 89 8.13 11.57 -9.50
N HIS A 90 9.09 10.67 -9.31
CA HIS A 90 8.81 9.32 -8.84
C HIS A 90 8.31 9.28 -7.39
N LEU A 91 8.74 10.21 -6.53
CA LEU A 91 8.25 10.35 -5.15
C LEU A 91 6.77 10.74 -5.12
N ALA A 92 6.34 11.62 -6.03
CA ALA A 92 4.93 11.96 -6.15
C ALA A 92 4.09 10.74 -6.57
N THR A 93 4.55 9.99 -7.56
CA THR A 93 3.90 8.73 -7.97
C THR A 93 3.94 7.68 -6.86
N PHE A 94 5.05 7.56 -6.16
CA PHE A 94 5.22 6.68 -5.01
C PHE A 94 4.17 7.00 -3.94
N ALA A 95 3.99 8.27 -3.60
CA ALA A 95 3.02 8.64 -2.59
C ALA A 95 1.56 8.41 -3.01
N ASP A 96 1.23 8.70 -4.26
CA ASP A 96 -0.09 8.41 -4.84
C ASP A 96 -0.42 6.91 -4.78
N GLN A 97 0.52 6.06 -5.18
CA GLN A 97 0.32 4.60 -5.19
C GLN A 97 0.24 4.02 -3.77
N ALA A 98 0.98 4.56 -2.80
CA ALA A 98 0.83 4.17 -1.39
C ALA A 98 -0.58 4.46 -0.88
N LYS A 99 -1.09 5.67 -1.18
CA LYS A 99 -2.44 6.07 -0.79
C LYS A 99 -3.48 5.15 -1.41
N LYS A 100 -3.36 4.85 -2.70
CA LYS A 100 -4.28 3.95 -3.41
C LYS A 100 -4.22 2.51 -2.90
N ALA A 101 -3.03 1.99 -2.63
CA ALA A 101 -2.86 0.68 -2.00
C ALA A 101 -3.53 0.63 -0.63
N ALA A 102 -3.37 1.70 0.15
CA ALA A 102 -3.97 1.79 1.47
C ALA A 102 -5.50 1.87 1.42
N ASP A 103 -6.04 2.69 0.50
CA ASP A 103 -7.47 2.89 0.31
C ASP A 103 -8.17 1.62 -0.21
N ALA A 104 -7.55 0.94 -1.18
CA ALA A 104 -8.01 -0.35 -1.68
C ALA A 104 -7.99 -1.43 -0.58
N THR A 105 -6.93 -1.46 0.24
CA THR A 105 -6.86 -2.38 1.39
C THR A 105 -7.95 -2.07 2.43
N LEU A 106 -8.16 -0.80 2.76
CA LEU A 106 -9.25 -0.34 3.64
C LEU A 106 -10.62 -0.72 3.11
N SER A 107 -10.84 -0.54 1.82
CA SER A 107 -12.08 -0.89 1.13
C SER A 107 -12.31 -2.40 1.12
N ALA A 108 -11.27 -3.20 0.84
CA ALA A 108 -11.33 -4.65 0.94
C ALA A 108 -11.72 -5.11 2.36
N VAL A 109 -11.14 -4.47 3.39
CA VAL A 109 -11.42 -4.82 4.78
C VAL A 109 -12.84 -4.43 5.20
N ASN A 110 -13.30 -3.24 4.81
CA ASN A 110 -14.67 -2.81 5.11
C ASN A 110 -15.71 -3.64 4.37
N SER A 111 -15.47 -4.01 3.11
CA SER A 111 -16.33 -4.90 2.33
C SER A 111 -16.35 -6.35 2.84
N ALA A 112 -15.30 -6.77 3.54
CA ALA A 112 -15.21 -8.07 4.19
C ALA A 112 -15.91 -8.10 5.57
N LYS A 113 -16.30 -6.96 6.16
CA LYS A 113 -17.11 -6.96 7.38
C LYS A 113 -18.52 -7.48 7.05
N PRO A 114 -19.03 -8.47 7.80
CA PRO A 114 -20.41 -8.91 7.61
C PRO A 114 -21.36 -7.72 7.86
N LYS A 115 -22.32 -7.51 6.94
CA LYS A 115 -23.46 -6.60 7.16
C LYS A 115 -24.11 -6.98 8.50
N PRO A 116 -24.38 -6.03 9.42
CA PRO A 116 -25.04 -6.36 10.67
C PRO A 116 -26.38 -7.06 10.39
N PRO A 117 -26.71 -8.15 11.10
CA PRO A 117 -27.98 -8.84 10.92
C PRO A 117 -29.08 -7.99 11.54
N GLY A 118 -29.80 -7.19 10.74
CA GLY A 118 -30.86 -6.35 11.32
C GLY A 118 -31.54 -5.28 10.48
N GLU A 119 -31.48 -5.29 9.14
CA GLU A 119 -32.39 -4.48 8.32
C GLU A 119 -33.08 -5.37 7.28
N SER A 120 -34.33 -5.72 7.58
CA SER A 120 -35.35 -6.25 6.67
C SER A 120 -36.71 -5.77 7.15
#